data_AF-A0A659ZUM7-F1
#
_entry.id   AF-A0A659ZUM7-F1
#
_cell.length_a   1.000
_cell.length_b   1.000
_cell.length_c   1.000
_cell.angle_alpha   90.00
_cell.angle_beta   90.00
_cell.angle_gamma   90.00
#
_symmetry.space_group_name_H-M   'P 1'
#
loop_
_entity.id
_entity.type
_entity.pdbx_description
1 polymer ?
#
loop_
_entity_poly.entity_id
_entity_poly.type
_entity_poly.pdbx_seq_one_letter_code
_entity_poly.pdbx_strand_id
1 'polypeptide(L)'
;MDYFERYKNINMPYGTDLSSHVINASKDSALRTFLSSPTLSDIYVDSIPTQSVVSNYSGDFFERTFLFEPDSDLAKVGNYIEHRGYTYLTMKSNDDDIYPNLHAKLCNEDFKLPLKITKKKVSTGRGGYTYVDQLETKDIPIVVDVKGYSIADNAILPLTEGRVIIYMKYSKEYLEKIKLNYEFELFNDSYKITDIQTDNIINHQGYIVLSAQKVVETNAT
;
A
#
# COMPACT_ATOMS: atom_id res chain seq x y z
N MET A 1 -47.26 5.19 35.07
CA MET A 1 -45.90 5.08 34.51
C MET A 1 -45.07 6.18 35.14
N ASP A 2 -44.07 5.80 35.92
CA ASP A 2 -43.21 6.70 36.70
C ASP A 2 -42.39 7.62 35.78
N TYR A 3 -42.27 8.90 36.16
CA TYR A 3 -41.53 9.91 35.39
C TYR A 3 -40.05 9.50 35.23
N PHE A 4 -39.52 8.80 36.24
CA PHE A 4 -38.17 8.22 36.21
C PHE A 4 -38.02 7.13 35.14
N GLU A 5 -38.99 6.23 35.01
CA GLU A 5 -38.99 5.18 33.97
C GLU A 5 -39.12 5.79 32.56
N ARG A 6 -39.87 6.89 32.42
CA ARG A 6 -39.95 7.61 31.14
C ARG A 6 -38.65 8.32 30.79
N TYR A 7 -38.00 8.97 31.76
CA TYR A 7 -36.68 9.60 31.58
C TYR A 7 -35.59 8.57 31.29
N LYS A 8 -35.64 7.41 31.94
CA LYS A 8 -34.75 6.28 31.69
C LYS A 8 -34.96 5.69 30.30
N ASN A 9 -36.20 5.51 29.85
CA ASN A 9 -36.48 5.02 28.49
C ASN A 9 -36.13 6.04 27.39
N ILE A 10 -36.13 7.34 27.69
CA ILE A 10 -35.68 8.39 26.76
C ILE A 10 -34.15 8.48 26.70
N ASN A 11 -33.45 8.26 27.83
CA ASN A 11 -31.99 8.38 27.91
C ASN A 11 -31.22 7.03 27.83
N MET A 12 -31.92 5.90 27.92
CA MET A 12 -31.39 4.55 27.69
C MET A 12 -32.35 3.78 26.79
N PRO A 13 -32.40 4.08 25.47
CA PRO A 13 -33.36 3.44 24.57
C PRO A 13 -33.36 1.91 24.58
N TYR A 14 -32.26 1.21 24.85
CA TYR A 14 -32.24 -0.26 24.77
C TYR A 14 -31.17 -0.92 25.63
N GLY A 15 -31.34 -1.07 26.95
CA GLY A 15 -30.61 -2.08 27.76
C GLY A 15 -29.07 -2.10 27.72
N THR A 16 -28.44 -1.16 27.03
CA THR A 16 -27.01 -1.02 26.82
C THR A 16 -26.50 0.12 27.68
N ASP A 17 -25.27 -0.03 28.18
CA ASP A 17 -24.56 1.00 28.94
C ASP A 17 -24.59 2.36 28.19
N LEU A 18 -24.66 3.47 28.94
CA LEU A 18 -24.72 4.83 28.41
C LEU A 18 -23.55 5.09 27.44
N SER A 19 -22.38 4.51 27.74
CA SER A 19 -21.20 4.57 26.89
C SER A 19 -21.44 3.99 25.50
N SER A 20 -22.01 2.78 25.41
CA SER A 20 -22.34 2.14 24.12
C SER A 20 -23.35 2.96 23.32
N HIS A 21 -24.29 3.60 24.00
CA HIS A 21 -25.31 4.42 23.34
C HIS A 21 -24.71 5.67 22.68
N VAL A 22 -23.76 6.31 23.36
CA VAL A 22 -23.02 7.47 22.83
C VAL A 22 -22.14 7.08 21.64
N ILE A 23 -21.47 5.92 21.72
CA ILE A 23 -20.64 5.40 20.62
C ILE A 23 -21.50 5.14 19.38
N ASN A 24 -22.62 4.44 19.53
CA ASN A 24 -23.51 4.16 18.40
C ASN A 24 -24.09 5.43 17.78
N ALA A 25 -24.53 6.39 18.60
CA ALA A 25 -25.01 7.67 18.10
C ALA A 25 -23.92 8.45 17.34
N SER A 26 -22.66 8.34 17.78
CA SER A 26 -21.50 8.95 17.11
C SER A 26 -21.22 8.28 15.77
N LYS A 27 -21.26 6.94 15.70
CA LYS A 27 -21.12 6.16 14.46
C LYS A 27 -22.22 6.50 13.45
N ASP A 28 -23.48 6.58 13.89
CA ASP A 28 -24.60 7.00 13.04
C ASP A 28 -24.40 8.42 12.48
N SER A 29 -23.87 9.32 13.30
CA SER A 29 -23.55 10.69 12.88
C SER A 29 -22.37 10.75 11.89
N ALA A 30 -21.33 9.95 12.14
CA ALA A 30 -20.18 9.82 11.26
C ALA A 30 -20.61 9.26 9.90
N LEU A 31 -21.44 8.21 9.87
CA LEU A 31 -21.96 7.62 8.64
C LEU A 31 -22.77 8.62 7.81
N ARG A 32 -23.65 9.40 8.44
CA ARG A 32 -24.39 10.47 7.72
C ARG A 32 -23.46 11.51 7.11
N THR A 33 -22.39 11.88 7.82
CA THR A 33 -21.39 12.84 7.33
C THR A 33 -20.58 12.25 6.18
N PHE A 34 -20.20 10.98 6.28
CA PHE A 34 -19.51 10.23 5.24
C PHE A 34 -20.34 10.18 3.94
N LEU A 35 -21.60 9.78 4.03
CA LEU A 35 -22.50 9.64 2.87
C LEU A 35 -22.87 10.98 2.22
N SER A 36 -22.83 12.09 2.98
CA SER A 36 -23.11 13.43 2.48
C SER A 36 -21.85 14.18 2.01
N SER A 37 -20.67 13.54 2.10
CA SER A 37 -19.41 14.18 1.76
C SER A 37 -19.31 14.45 0.24
N PRO A 38 -18.92 15.67 -0.17
CA PRO A 38 -18.79 16.02 -1.58
C PRO A 38 -17.62 15.33 -2.29
N THR A 39 -16.67 14.76 -1.54
CA THR A 39 -15.52 14.03 -2.09
C THR A 39 -15.64 12.51 -1.95
N LEU A 40 -16.84 12.04 -1.59
CA LEU A 40 -17.17 10.62 -1.64
C LEU A 40 -16.97 10.10 -3.07
N SER A 41 -16.17 9.06 -3.21
CA SER A 41 -15.80 8.48 -4.50
C SER A 41 -15.78 6.96 -4.41
N ASP A 42 -16.13 6.31 -5.53
CA ASP A 42 -15.95 4.87 -5.67
C ASP A 42 -14.46 4.55 -5.80
N ILE A 43 -14.01 3.56 -5.05
CA ILE A 43 -12.63 3.07 -5.01
C ILE A 43 -12.62 1.53 -5.04
N TYR A 44 -11.46 0.94 -5.29
CA TYR A 44 -11.25 -0.49 -5.12
C TYR A 44 -10.17 -0.73 -4.07
N VAL A 45 -10.51 -1.44 -2.99
CA VAL A 45 -9.54 -1.87 -1.99
C VAL A 45 -9.20 -3.32 -2.28
N ASP A 46 -7.98 -3.61 -2.72
CA ASP A 46 -7.56 -4.96 -3.14
C ASP A 46 -8.56 -5.62 -4.12
N SER A 47 -8.98 -4.85 -5.14
CA SER A 47 -10.00 -5.24 -6.13
C SER A 47 -11.43 -5.41 -5.60
N ILE A 48 -11.70 -5.10 -4.32
CA ILE A 48 -13.05 -5.07 -3.76
C ILE A 48 -13.64 -3.66 -3.95
N PRO A 49 -14.74 -3.51 -4.71
CA PRO A 49 -15.36 -2.20 -4.89
C PRO A 49 -15.96 -1.70 -3.57
N THR A 50 -15.66 -0.46 -3.21
CA THR A 50 -16.20 0.22 -2.04
C THR A 50 -16.24 1.74 -2.27
N GLN A 51 -16.68 2.49 -1.27
CA GLN A 51 -16.68 3.95 -1.30
C GLN A 51 -15.75 4.50 -0.23
N SER A 52 -15.12 5.63 -0.53
CA SER A 52 -14.31 6.36 0.43
C SER A 52 -14.40 7.84 0.17
N VAL A 53 -14.31 8.63 1.24
CA VAL A 53 -14.12 10.06 1.15
C VAL A 53 -12.64 10.32 0.92
N VAL A 54 -12.30 10.78 -0.28
CA VAL A 54 -10.91 10.96 -0.72
C VAL A 54 -10.50 12.41 -0.56
N SER A 55 -9.32 12.64 0.01
CA SER A 55 -8.69 13.97 0.10
C SER A 55 -7.19 13.89 -0.14
N ASN A 56 -6.58 14.99 -0.57
CA ASN A 56 -5.12 15.07 -0.69
C ASN A 56 -4.51 15.19 0.70
N TYR A 57 -3.47 14.41 0.98
CA TYR A 57 -2.75 14.53 2.24
C TYR A 57 -1.73 15.67 2.15
N SER A 58 -1.80 16.64 3.07
CA SER A 58 -0.88 17.79 3.12
C SER A 58 -0.77 18.60 1.81
N GLY A 59 -1.75 18.50 0.92
CA GLY A 59 -1.76 19.19 -0.38
C GLY A 59 -0.94 18.51 -1.48
N ASP A 60 -0.31 17.37 -1.21
CA ASP A 60 0.41 16.59 -2.21
C ASP A 60 -0.54 15.64 -2.97
N PHE A 61 -0.35 15.50 -4.28
CA PHE A 61 -1.08 14.52 -5.09
C PHE A 61 -0.52 13.09 -4.91
N PHE A 62 0.77 12.97 -4.57
CA PHE A 62 1.43 11.69 -4.36
C PHE A 62 0.98 11.00 -3.07
N GLU A 63 0.33 11.72 -2.16
CA GLU A 63 -0.18 11.21 -0.91
C GLU A 63 -1.67 11.52 -0.76
N ARG A 64 -2.47 10.52 -0.44
CA ARG A 64 -3.92 10.67 -0.26
C ARG A 64 -4.37 10.13 1.09
N THR A 65 -5.44 10.75 1.60
CA THR A 65 -6.19 10.23 2.74
C THR A 65 -7.50 9.64 2.23
N PHE A 66 -7.78 8.44 2.70
CA PHE A 66 -8.99 7.68 2.43
C PHE A 66 -9.72 7.49 3.75
N LEU A 67 -10.83 8.21 3.94
CA LEU A 67 -11.75 8.00 5.06
C LEU A 67 -12.76 6.93 4.64
N PHE A 68 -13.01 5.95 5.51
CA PHE A 68 -13.98 4.89 5.30
C PHE A 68 -15.22 5.09 6.19
N GLU A 69 -16.25 4.30 5.93
CA GLU A 69 -17.40 4.21 6.82
C GLU A 69 -17.00 3.67 8.20
N PRO A 70 -17.71 4.03 9.29
CA PRO A 70 -17.46 3.48 10.62
C PRO A 70 -17.45 1.94 10.61
N ASP A 71 -16.56 1.34 11.42
CA ASP A 71 -16.36 -0.12 11.52
C ASP A 71 -15.94 -0.81 10.19
N SER A 72 -15.38 -0.08 9.23
CA SER A 72 -14.94 -0.68 7.95
C SER A 72 -13.74 -1.62 8.13
N ASP A 73 -13.95 -2.91 7.82
CA ASP A 73 -12.91 -3.93 7.80
C ASP A 73 -11.84 -3.73 6.71
N LEU A 74 -12.07 -2.81 5.77
CA LEU A 74 -11.18 -2.50 4.65
C LEU A 74 -10.14 -1.44 5.00
N ALA A 75 -10.30 -0.73 6.13
CA ALA A 75 -9.42 0.32 6.60
C ALA A 75 -8.13 -0.24 7.25
N LYS A 76 -7.36 -1.04 6.51
CA LYS A 76 -6.15 -1.71 6.99
C LYS A 76 -4.89 -1.21 6.26
N VAL A 77 -3.80 -1.10 7.02
CA VAL A 77 -2.46 -0.75 6.49
C VAL A 77 -1.93 -1.88 5.61
N GLY A 78 -1.27 -1.54 4.51
CA GLY A 78 -0.76 -2.48 3.51
C GLY A 78 -1.72 -2.84 2.38
N ASN A 79 -2.95 -2.36 2.40
CA ASN A 79 -3.89 -2.55 1.30
C ASN A 79 -3.51 -1.67 0.10
N TYR A 80 -3.84 -2.14 -1.11
CA TYR A 80 -3.84 -1.30 -2.29
C TYR A 80 -5.21 -0.65 -2.45
N ILE A 81 -5.21 0.66 -2.71
CA ILE A 81 -6.42 1.42 -3.02
C ILE A 81 -6.29 1.97 -4.43
N GLU A 82 -7.21 1.57 -5.31
CA GLU A 82 -7.32 2.12 -6.65
C GLU A 82 -8.36 3.24 -6.67
N HIS A 83 -7.96 4.42 -7.14
CA HIS A 83 -8.84 5.57 -7.28
C HIS A 83 -8.48 6.36 -8.53
N ARG A 84 -9.47 6.57 -9.42
CA ARG A 84 -9.32 7.29 -10.70
C ARG A 84 -8.18 6.76 -11.58
N GLY A 85 -7.99 5.43 -11.59
CA GLY A 85 -6.97 4.77 -12.40
C GLY A 85 -5.54 4.80 -11.83
N TYR A 86 -5.37 5.30 -10.60
CA TYR A 86 -4.10 5.27 -9.88
C TYR A 86 -4.18 4.32 -8.69
N THR A 87 -3.09 3.60 -8.44
CA THR A 87 -2.95 2.66 -7.33
C THR A 87 -2.14 3.30 -6.20
N TYR A 88 -2.66 3.24 -4.98
CA TYR A 88 -2.02 3.77 -3.78
C TYR A 88 -1.78 2.64 -2.77
N LEU A 89 -0.63 2.63 -2.10
CA LEU A 89 -0.32 1.71 -1.01
C LEU A 89 -0.57 2.38 0.35
N THR A 90 -1.36 1.76 1.22
CA THR A 90 -1.71 2.33 2.53
C THR A 90 -0.56 2.14 3.52
N MET A 91 -0.09 3.25 4.09
CA MET A 91 1.14 3.30 4.89
C MET A 91 0.87 3.54 6.38
N LYS A 92 -0.21 4.24 6.71
CA LYS A 92 -0.59 4.59 8.09
C LYS A 92 -2.11 4.56 8.25
N SER A 93 -2.53 4.27 9.48
CA SER A 93 -3.92 4.28 9.95
C SER A 93 -4.00 5.21 11.17
N ASN A 94 -5.18 5.77 11.44
CA ASN A 94 -5.47 6.46 12.70
C ASN A 94 -6.05 5.55 13.79
N ASP A 95 -6.29 4.27 13.48
CA ASP A 95 -6.84 3.25 14.38
C ASP A 95 -8.10 3.70 15.14
N ASP A 96 -8.99 4.40 14.43
CA ASP A 96 -10.26 4.92 14.94
C ASP A 96 -11.43 4.17 14.29
N ASP A 97 -12.24 3.48 15.09
CA ASP A 97 -13.39 2.70 14.61
C ASP A 97 -14.55 3.59 14.13
N ILE A 98 -14.64 4.83 14.61
CA ILE A 98 -15.71 5.78 14.26
C ILE A 98 -15.33 6.57 13.00
N TYR A 99 -14.06 6.93 12.85
CA TYR A 99 -13.53 7.65 11.69
C TYR A 99 -12.30 6.95 11.10
N PRO A 100 -12.45 5.75 10.51
CA PRO A 100 -11.31 4.99 10.01
C PRO A 100 -10.67 5.70 8.81
N ASN A 101 -9.43 6.17 9.00
CA ASN A 101 -8.66 6.89 7.99
C ASN A 101 -7.38 6.15 7.65
N LEU A 102 -7.13 6.01 6.34
CA LEU A 102 -5.88 5.52 5.81
C LEU A 102 -5.12 6.61 5.07
N HIS A 103 -3.84 6.73 5.36
CA HIS A 103 -2.91 7.53 4.57
C HIS A 103 -2.14 6.63 3.63
N ALA A 104 -2.20 6.92 2.33
CA ALA A 104 -1.61 6.09 1.30
C ALA A 104 -0.72 6.91 0.36
N LYS A 105 0.32 6.26 -0.16
CA LYS A 105 1.27 6.84 -1.12
C LYS A 105 1.03 6.24 -2.50
N LEU A 106 1.18 7.05 -3.55
CA LEU A 106 1.03 6.62 -4.93
C LEU A 106 2.09 5.58 -5.29
N CYS A 107 1.67 4.45 -5.85
CA CYS A 107 2.58 3.51 -6.47
C CYS A 107 3.10 4.13 -7.77
N ASN A 108 4.41 4.37 -7.82
CA ASN A 108 5.07 5.06 -8.93
C ASN A 108 5.80 4.10 -9.88
N GLU A 109 5.96 2.84 -9.51
CA GLU A 109 6.60 1.81 -10.32
C GLU A 109 6.03 0.42 -10.06
N ASP A 110 6.39 -0.53 -10.92
CA ASP A 110 6.07 -1.94 -10.76
C ASP A 110 7.32 -2.78 -10.47
N PHE A 111 7.26 -3.60 -9.42
CA PHE A 111 8.28 -4.59 -9.10
C PHE A 111 8.02 -5.89 -9.85
N LYS A 112 8.97 -6.29 -10.70
CA LYS A 112 8.91 -7.53 -11.47
C LYS A 112 9.32 -8.73 -10.63
N LEU A 113 8.35 -9.40 -10.01
CA LEU A 113 8.62 -10.60 -9.20
C LEU A 113 8.71 -11.86 -10.07
N PRO A 114 9.81 -12.64 -10.03
CA PRO A 114 9.92 -13.88 -10.79
C PRO A 114 9.09 -15.01 -10.14
N LEU A 115 8.04 -15.47 -10.82
CA LEU A 115 7.17 -16.54 -10.35
C LEU A 115 7.78 -17.92 -10.66
N LYS A 116 8.06 -18.20 -11.94
CA LYS A 116 8.57 -19.49 -12.43
C LYS A 116 9.44 -19.32 -13.68
N ILE A 117 10.35 -20.26 -13.87
CA ILE A 117 11.06 -20.45 -15.15
C ILE A 117 10.26 -21.50 -15.94
N THR A 118 9.67 -21.09 -17.05
CA THR A 118 8.93 -21.97 -17.96
C THR A 118 9.73 -22.20 -19.22
N LYS A 119 9.87 -23.46 -19.65
CA LYS A 119 10.58 -23.80 -20.89
C LYS A 119 9.65 -23.61 -22.08
N LYS A 120 9.85 -22.54 -22.84
CA LYS A 120 9.09 -22.31 -24.07
C LYS A 120 9.79 -22.96 -25.25
N LYS A 121 9.05 -23.78 -25.99
CA LYS A 121 9.51 -24.37 -27.24
C LYS A 121 9.51 -23.29 -28.33
N VAL A 122 10.70 -22.84 -28.74
CA VAL A 122 10.88 -21.85 -29.81
C VAL A 122 11.32 -22.58 -31.08
N SER A 123 10.68 -22.30 -32.21
CA SER A 123 11.10 -22.87 -33.48
C SER A 123 12.31 -22.10 -34.02
N THR A 124 13.37 -22.83 -34.36
CA THR A 124 14.60 -22.23 -34.90
C THR A 124 14.59 -22.06 -36.42
N GLY A 125 13.43 -22.30 -37.07
CA GLY A 125 13.35 -22.38 -38.53
C GLY A 125 14.05 -23.64 -39.07
N ARG A 126 13.51 -24.25 -40.13
CA ARG A 126 13.91 -25.59 -40.65
C ARG A 126 13.50 -26.79 -39.78
N GLY A 127 12.37 -26.71 -39.08
CA GLY A 127 11.78 -27.85 -38.35
C GLY A 127 12.46 -28.20 -37.02
N GLY A 128 13.53 -27.50 -36.64
CA GLY A 128 14.14 -27.57 -35.32
C GLY A 128 13.35 -26.81 -34.27
N TYR A 129 13.45 -27.27 -33.02
CA TYR A 129 12.96 -26.56 -31.86
C TYR A 129 14.03 -26.53 -30.77
N THR A 130 14.13 -25.39 -30.08
CA THR A 130 14.92 -25.26 -28.86
C THR A 130 13.98 -24.90 -27.71
N TYR A 131 14.32 -25.34 -26.51
CA TYR A 131 13.64 -24.88 -25.31
C TYR A 131 14.41 -23.67 -24.79
N VAL A 132 13.76 -22.52 -24.72
CA VAL A 132 14.30 -21.31 -24.10
C VAL A 132 13.60 -21.15 -22.75
N ASP A 133 14.40 -20.94 -21.71
CA ASP A 133 13.89 -20.62 -20.39
C ASP A 133 13.26 -19.22 -20.44
N GLN A 134 11.96 -19.13 -20.23
CA GLN A 134 11.21 -17.89 -20.12
C GLN A 134 10.86 -17.66 -18.65
N LEU A 135 11.34 -16.55 -18.10
CA LEU A 135 10.95 -16.10 -16.76
C LEU A 135 9.54 -15.50 -16.84
N GLU A 136 8.59 -16.16 -16.17
CA GLU A 136 7.28 -15.61 -15.92
C GLU A 136 7.39 -14.66 -14.73
N THR A 137 7.17 -13.37 -14.99
CA THR A 137 7.22 -12.32 -13.97
C THR A 137 5.83 -11.79 -13.70
N LYS A 138 5.59 -11.35 -12.46
CA LYS A 138 4.38 -10.65 -12.06
C LYS A 138 4.75 -9.23 -11.68
N ASP A 139 4.06 -8.28 -12.29
CA ASP A 139 4.18 -6.86 -11.95
C ASP A 139 3.41 -6.58 -10.66
N ILE A 140 4.11 -6.03 -9.67
CA ILE A 140 3.54 -5.69 -8.35
C ILE A 140 3.68 -4.17 -8.17
N PRO A 141 2.58 -3.44 -7.97
CA PRO A 141 2.65 -2.00 -7.73
C PRO A 141 3.45 -1.69 -6.47
N ILE A 142 4.45 -0.81 -6.58
CA ILE A 142 5.33 -0.42 -5.47
C ILE A 142 5.45 1.10 -5.36
N VAL A 143 5.79 1.55 -4.14
CA VAL A 143 6.20 2.92 -3.89
C VAL A 143 7.71 2.94 -3.76
N VAL A 144 8.39 3.70 -4.59
CA VAL A 144 9.84 3.89 -4.56
C VAL A 144 10.17 5.28 -4.07
N ASP A 145 10.96 5.36 -3.00
CA ASP A 145 11.53 6.59 -2.46
C ASP A 145 13.04 6.60 -2.69
N VAL A 146 13.52 7.59 -3.44
CA VAL A 146 14.95 7.75 -3.77
C VAL A 146 15.57 8.69 -2.74
N LYS A 147 16.20 8.13 -1.70
CA LYS A 147 16.92 8.94 -0.71
C LYS A 147 18.27 9.37 -1.25
N GLY A 148 18.35 10.57 -1.81
CA GLY A 148 19.60 11.23 -2.14
C GLY A 148 20.29 11.75 -0.87
N TYR A 149 21.20 10.98 -0.28
CA TYR A 149 22.16 11.56 0.66
C TYR A 149 23.28 12.23 -0.15
N SER A 150 23.20 13.55 -0.33
CA SER A 150 24.34 14.32 -0.83
C SER A 150 25.34 14.49 0.31
N ILE A 151 26.42 13.73 0.29
CA ILE A 151 27.61 13.97 1.13
C ILE A 151 28.69 14.58 0.23
N ALA A 152 28.37 15.70 -0.41
CA ALA A 152 29.38 16.51 -1.10
C ALA A 152 28.95 17.97 -1.12
N ASP A 153 29.46 18.73 -0.16
CA ASP A 153 29.52 20.18 -0.25
C ASP A 153 30.18 20.56 -1.60
N ASN A 154 29.44 21.26 -2.46
CA ASN A 154 29.84 21.89 -3.73
C ASN A 154 29.56 21.18 -5.08
N ALA A 155 28.56 20.30 -5.20
CA ALA A 155 28.02 19.92 -6.52
C ALA A 155 26.68 20.61 -6.82
N ILE A 156 26.60 21.35 -7.94
CA ILE A 156 25.42 22.10 -8.42
C ILE A 156 24.30 21.17 -8.95
N LEU A 157 24.56 19.86 -9.05
CA LEU A 157 23.58 18.83 -9.37
C LEU A 157 23.71 17.70 -8.34
N PRO A 158 22.68 17.41 -7.53
CA PRO A 158 22.73 16.29 -6.59
C PRO A 158 22.72 14.98 -7.39
N LEU A 159 23.87 14.31 -7.45
CA LEU A 159 23.95 12.94 -7.95
C LEU A 159 23.27 12.02 -6.93
N THR A 160 22.24 11.30 -7.37
CA THR A 160 21.55 10.28 -6.57
C THR A 160 22.53 9.14 -6.27
N GLU A 161 23.15 9.09 -5.09
CA GLU A 161 24.01 7.94 -4.77
C GLU A 161 23.18 6.71 -4.38
N GLY A 162 22.65 6.07 -5.43
CA GLY A 162 22.44 4.64 -5.59
C GLY A 162 21.47 3.93 -4.65
N ARG A 163 20.92 4.56 -3.62
CA ARG A 163 20.03 3.88 -2.66
C ARG A 163 18.57 4.20 -2.91
N VAL A 164 17.75 3.16 -2.94
CA VAL A 164 16.29 3.26 -3.06
C VAL A 164 15.64 2.51 -1.92
N ILE A 165 14.54 3.07 -1.42
CA ILE A 165 13.65 2.39 -0.48
C ILE A 165 12.39 2.05 -1.23
N ILE A 166 12.01 0.78 -1.20
CA ILE A 166 10.84 0.25 -1.88
C ILE A 166 9.84 -0.19 -0.83
N TYR A 167 8.62 0.29 -0.93
CA TYR A 167 7.49 -0.15 -0.11
C TYR A 167 6.57 -1.01 -0.99
N MET A 168 6.25 -2.19 -0.51
CA MET A 168 5.41 -3.14 -1.22
C MET A 168 4.42 -3.80 -0.27
N LYS A 169 3.22 -4.14 -0.74
CA LYS A 169 2.27 -4.90 0.06
C LYS A 169 2.88 -6.24 0.52
N TYR A 170 2.61 -6.60 1.76
CA TYR A 170 3.02 -7.90 2.28
C TYR A 170 2.28 -9.04 1.59
N SER A 171 3.04 -10.03 1.13
CA SER A 171 2.56 -11.36 0.81
C SER A 171 3.63 -12.36 1.20
N LYS A 172 3.22 -13.51 1.74
CA LYS A 172 4.15 -14.58 2.11
C LYS A 172 4.97 -15.06 0.91
N GLU A 173 4.35 -15.14 -0.27
CA GLU A 173 5.00 -15.52 -1.52
C GLU A 173 6.16 -14.58 -1.87
N TYR A 174 6.02 -13.29 -1.56
CA TYR A 174 7.04 -12.29 -1.89
C TYR A 174 8.30 -12.51 -1.05
N LEU A 175 8.16 -12.79 0.25
CA LEU A 175 9.30 -13.08 1.12
C LEU A 175 10.02 -14.40 0.80
N GLU A 176 9.34 -15.36 0.19
CA GLU A 176 9.98 -16.62 -0.24
C GLU A 176 10.89 -16.41 -1.46
N LYS A 177 10.55 -15.43 -2.30
CA LYS A 177 11.22 -15.12 -3.57
C LYS A 177 12.25 -14.00 -3.44
N ILE A 178 11.93 -12.95 -2.69
CA ILE A 178 12.77 -11.78 -2.46
C ILE A 178 13.71 -12.07 -1.29
N LYS A 179 15.01 -12.12 -1.57
CA LYS A 179 16.05 -12.41 -0.58
C LYS A 179 17.11 -11.32 -0.59
N LEU A 180 17.90 -11.25 0.49
CA LEU A 180 19.10 -10.41 0.52
C LEU A 180 20.01 -10.77 -0.66
N ASN A 181 20.66 -9.75 -1.22
CA ASN A 181 21.49 -9.84 -2.41
C ASN A 181 20.74 -10.18 -3.70
N TYR A 182 19.40 -10.24 -3.70
CA TYR A 182 18.62 -10.37 -4.92
C TYR A 182 18.83 -9.13 -5.80
N GLU A 183 19.19 -9.38 -7.05
CA GLU A 183 19.39 -8.35 -8.07
C GLU A 183 18.14 -8.23 -8.95
N PHE A 184 17.73 -6.99 -9.20
CA PHE A 184 16.54 -6.67 -9.98
C PHE A 184 16.76 -5.36 -10.73
N GLU A 185 15.96 -5.15 -11.77
CA GLU A 185 16.00 -3.94 -12.57
C GLU A 185 14.86 -3.00 -12.15
N LEU A 186 15.18 -1.72 -11.97
CA LEU A 186 14.24 -0.66 -11.65
C LEU A 186 14.70 0.62 -12.35
N PHE A 187 13.81 1.34 -13.04
CA PHE A 187 14.17 2.54 -13.83
C PHE A 187 15.32 2.33 -14.85
N ASN A 188 15.45 1.13 -15.42
CA ASN A 188 16.56 0.70 -16.30
C ASN A 188 17.94 0.61 -15.64
N ASP A 189 17.99 0.68 -14.31
CA ASP A 189 19.20 0.48 -13.51
C ASP A 189 19.11 -0.83 -12.74
N SER A 190 20.25 -1.50 -12.56
CA SER A 190 20.36 -2.70 -11.75
C SER A 190 20.53 -2.34 -10.27
N TYR A 191 19.67 -2.89 -9.43
CA TYR A 191 19.70 -2.73 -7.98
C TYR A 191 19.84 -4.08 -7.29
N LYS A 192 20.41 -4.04 -6.09
CA LYS A 192 20.62 -5.20 -5.23
C LYS A 192 20.02 -4.94 -3.86
N ILE A 193 19.20 -5.88 -3.37
CA ILE A 193 18.57 -5.76 -2.06
C ILE A 193 19.62 -5.91 -0.95
N THR A 194 19.73 -4.89 -0.11
CA THR A 194 20.66 -4.85 1.03
C THR A 194 19.97 -5.15 2.36
N ASP A 195 18.67 -4.83 2.47
CA ASP A 195 17.91 -5.02 3.71
C ASP A 195 16.42 -5.25 3.42
N ILE A 196 15.76 -6.02 4.28
CA ILE A 196 14.33 -6.35 4.21
C ILE A 196 13.74 -6.17 5.61
N GLN A 197 12.88 -5.17 5.77
CA GLN A 197 12.23 -4.86 7.05
C GLN A 197 10.77 -5.28 7.01
N THR A 198 10.35 -5.99 8.05
CA THR A 198 9.00 -6.55 8.21
C THR A 198 8.24 -5.96 9.39
N ASP A 199 8.76 -4.88 9.99
CA ASP A 199 8.23 -4.29 11.23
C ASP A 199 6.80 -3.73 11.06
N ASN A 200 6.42 -3.40 9.82
CA ASN A 200 5.10 -2.87 9.49
C ASN A 200 4.07 -3.99 9.18
N ILE A 201 4.36 -5.24 9.55
CA ILE A 201 3.46 -6.38 9.35
C ILE A 201 2.88 -6.81 10.70
N ILE A 202 1.57 -6.63 10.86
CA ILE A 202 0.81 -7.03 12.04
C ILE A 202 -0.26 -8.02 11.58
N ASN A 203 -0.33 -9.19 12.21
CA ASN A 203 -1.32 -10.24 11.89
C ASN A 203 -1.38 -10.62 10.39
N HIS A 204 -0.23 -10.76 9.74
CA HIS A 204 -0.11 -11.06 8.30
C HIS A 204 -0.70 -9.99 7.37
N GLN A 205 -0.84 -8.76 7.85
CA GLN A 205 -1.30 -7.60 7.09
C GLN A 205 -0.31 -6.45 7.26
N GLY A 206 -0.13 -5.64 6.21
CA GLY A 206 0.85 -4.56 6.20
C GLY A 206 1.68 -4.52 4.92
N TYR A 207 2.84 -3.88 5.01
CA TYR A 207 3.77 -3.72 3.90
C TYR A 207 5.19 -4.09 4.32
N ILE A 208 5.99 -4.47 3.34
CA ILE A 208 7.42 -4.76 3.47
C ILE A 208 8.18 -3.52 3.00
N VAL A 209 9.30 -3.23 3.67
CA VAL A 209 10.24 -2.20 3.24
C VAL A 209 11.52 -2.88 2.76
N LEU A 210 11.90 -2.66 1.50
CA LEU A 210 13.15 -3.14 0.94
C LEU A 210 14.10 -1.95 0.80
N SER A 211 15.31 -2.08 1.32
CA SER A 211 16.40 -1.17 0.95
C SER A 211 17.23 -1.82 -0.13
N ALA A 212 17.48 -1.11 -1.23
CA ALA A 212 18.31 -1.59 -2.31
C ALA A 212 19.37 -0.57 -2.72
N GLN A 213 20.49 -1.07 -3.22
CA GLN A 213 21.61 -0.26 -3.70
C GLN A 213 21.92 -0.57 -5.16
N LYS A 214 22.19 0.45 -5.96
CA LYS A 214 22.58 0.36 -7.37
C LYS A 214 23.86 -0.46 -7.50
N VAL A 215 23.84 -1.44 -8.39
CA VAL A 215 25.00 -2.23 -8.76
C VAL A 215 25.82 -1.39 -9.73
N VAL A 216 27.03 -1.00 -9.32
CA VAL A 216 27.97 -0.33 -10.23
C VAL A 216 28.66 -1.42 -11.03
N GLU A 217 28.55 -1.39 -12.36
CA GLU A 217 29.37 -2.23 -13.23
C GLU A 217 30.84 -1.86 -13.02
N THR A 218 31.58 -2.66 -12.25
CA THR A 218 33.04 -2.62 -12.29
C THR A 218 33.47 -3.11 -13.66
N ASN A 219 33.71 -2.18 -14.57
CA ASN A 219 34.49 -2.46 -15.77
C ASN A 219 35.87 -2.93 -15.32
N ALA A 220 36.07 -4.24 -15.31
CA ALA A 220 37.38 -4.84 -15.13
C ALA A 220 38.23 -4.47 -16.36
N THR A 221 39.08 -3.45 -16.20
CA THR A 221 40.21 -3.16 -17.09
C THR A 221 41.33 -4.16 -16.87
#